data_AF-A0A660XP90-F1
#
_entry.id   AF-A0A660XP90-F1
#
_cell.length_a   1.000
_cell.length_b   1.000
_cell.length_c   1.000
_cell.angle_alpha   90.00
_cell.angle_beta   90.00
_cell.angle_gamma   90.00
#
_symmetry.space_group_name_H-M   'P 1'
#
loop_
_entity.id
_entity.type
_entity.pdbx_description
1 polymer ?
#
loop_
_entity_poly.entity_id
_entity_poly.type
_entity_poly.pdbx_seq_one_letter_code
_entity_poly.pdbx_strand_id
1 'polypeptide(L)'
;MKKQLLIGLVLVLAVSISYGQKVINGFDAALDTSAWHIFMGDNAIADSSYIDYTVVDDPVMAGDSAIKIVYSAQNSESWGAFVKLEHWNPDSNTCYDFSGYDSISFWYNN
;
A
#
# COMPACT_ATOMS: atom_id res chain seq x y z
N MET A 1 12.41 40.36 19.47
CA MET A 1 11.04 39.81 19.31
C MET A 1 10.77 39.24 17.92
N LYS A 2 10.76 40.03 16.82
CA LYS A 2 10.46 39.51 15.45
C LYS A 2 11.35 38.34 14.99
N LYS A 3 12.67 38.40 15.24
CA LYS A 3 13.61 37.30 14.89
C LYS A 3 13.37 36.02 15.71
N GLN A 4 13.01 36.14 16.98
CA GLN A 4 12.70 34.98 17.83
C GLN A 4 11.37 34.33 17.45
N LEU A 5 10.38 35.13 17.04
CA LEU A 5 9.13 34.61 16.49
C LEU A 5 9.36 33.85 15.18
N LEU A 6 10.23 34.36 14.30
CA LEU A 6 10.59 33.71 13.04
C LEU A 6 11.32 32.38 13.28
N ILE A 7 12.27 32.35 14.23
CA ILE A 7 12.97 31.12 14.61
C ILE A 7 12.00 30.09 15.19
N GLY A 8 11.05 30.52 16.03
CA GLY A 8 10.01 29.64 16.57
C GLY A 8 9.12 29.05 15.46
N LEU A 9 8.72 29.87 14.48
CA LEU A 9 7.92 29.41 13.34
C LEU A 9 8.69 28.40 12.45
N VAL A 10 9.97 28.66 12.19
CA VAL A 10 10.83 27.75 11.41
C VAL A 10 11.02 26.41 12.13
N LEU A 11 11.17 26.42 13.46
CA LEU A 11 11.30 25.19 14.24
C LEU A 11 10.01 24.36 14.24
N VAL A 12 8.84 25.00 14.36
CA VAL A 12 7.54 24.31 14.28
C VAL A 12 7.33 23.69 12.91
N LEU A 13 7.58 24.45 11.83
CA LEU A 13 7.48 23.95 10.46
C LEU A 13 8.48 22.82 10.17
N ALA A 14 9.72 22.92 10.68
CA ALA A 14 10.72 21.87 10.53
C ALA A 14 10.25 20.55 11.15
N VAL A 15 9.63 20.60 12.34
CA VAL A 15 9.04 19.40 12.98
C VAL A 15 7.88 18.85 12.17
N SER A 16 7.02 19.70 11.59
CA SER A 16 5.91 19.26 10.73
C SER A 16 6.40 18.54 9.45
N ILE A 17 7.52 19.00 8.89
CA ILE A 17 8.14 18.37 7.70
C ILE A 17 8.81 17.04 8.07
N SER A 18 9.31 16.89 9.31
CA SER A 18 9.91 15.65 9.81
C SER A 18 8.91 14.51 9.95
N TYR A 19 7.63 14.79 10.21
CA TYR A 19 6.54 13.81 10.19
C TYR A 19 5.88 13.75 8.81
N GLY A 20 6.69 13.69 7.75
CA GLY A 20 6.21 13.56 6.38
C GLY A 20 5.41 12.28 6.17
N GLN A 21 4.37 12.37 5.32
CA GLN A 21 3.58 11.22 4.89
C GLN A 21 4.51 10.12 4.35
N LYS A 22 4.47 8.93 4.94
CA LYS A 22 5.15 7.76 4.39
C LYS A 22 4.28 7.17 3.29
N VAL A 23 4.76 7.23 2.05
CA VAL A 23 4.16 6.50 0.94
C VAL A 23 4.66 5.06 0.99
N ILE A 24 3.74 4.12 1.21
CA ILE A 24 4.06 2.68 1.22
C ILE A 24 4.33 2.21 -0.20
N ASN A 25 3.45 2.55 -1.15
CA ASN A 25 3.65 2.28 -2.56
C ASN A 25 2.80 3.22 -3.42
N GLY A 26 3.41 3.80 -4.47
CA GLY A 26 2.73 4.62 -5.47
C GLY A 26 2.53 3.90 -6.82
N PHE A 27 3.02 2.67 -6.95
CA PHE A 27 2.99 1.84 -8.17
C PHE A 27 3.74 2.38 -9.39
N ASP A 28 4.49 3.47 -9.25
CA ASP A 28 5.37 4.07 -10.28
C ASP A 28 6.59 3.21 -10.69
N ALA A 29 6.73 2.04 -10.09
CA ALA A 29 7.75 1.05 -10.40
C ALA A 29 7.13 -0.36 -10.38
N ALA A 30 7.84 -1.32 -10.97
CA ALA A 30 7.44 -2.72 -10.91
C ALA A 30 7.28 -3.18 -9.44
N LEU A 31 6.26 -4.01 -9.19
CA LEU A 31 5.99 -4.57 -7.87
C LEU A 31 7.20 -5.37 -7.37
N ASP A 32 7.73 -4.97 -6.23
CA ASP A 32 8.80 -5.68 -5.54
C ASP A 32 8.26 -6.99 -4.96
N THR A 33 8.74 -8.12 -5.48
CA THR A 33 8.33 -9.46 -5.04
C THR A 33 8.83 -9.84 -3.65
N SER A 34 9.75 -9.07 -3.06
CA SER A 34 10.11 -9.22 -1.65
C SER A 34 9.03 -8.64 -0.72
N ALA A 35 8.27 -7.65 -1.18
CA ALA A 35 7.24 -6.96 -0.41
C ALA A 35 5.82 -7.41 -0.79
N TRP A 36 5.55 -7.66 -2.07
CA TRP A 36 4.22 -7.98 -2.58
C TRP A 36 4.06 -9.47 -2.82
N HIS A 37 3.01 -10.04 -2.22
CA HIS A 37 2.77 -11.48 -2.22
C HIS A 37 1.32 -11.78 -2.61
N ILE A 38 1.15 -12.82 -3.44
CA ILE A 38 -0.15 -13.33 -3.83
C ILE A 38 -0.43 -14.61 -3.04
N PHE A 39 -1.59 -14.65 -2.41
CA PHE A 39 -2.05 -15.83 -1.67
C PHE A 39 -3.46 -16.23 -2.09
N MET A 40 -3.69 -17.53 -2.09
CA MET A 40 -4.98 -18.15 -2.41
C MET A 40 -5.34 -19.10 -1.26
N GLY A 41 -6.64 -19.30 -1.01
CA GLY A 41 -7.08 -20.29 -0.02
C GLY A 41 -6.64 -21.71 -0.39
N ASP A 42 -6.37 -22.56 0.62
CA ASP A 42 -5.92 -23.94 0.42
C ASP A 42 -6.89 -24.77 -0.44
N ASN A 43 -8.18 -24.43 -0.40
CA ASN A 43 -9.24 -25.08 -1.17
C ASN A 43 -9.72 -24.22 -2.36
N ALA A 44 -8.90 -23.29 -2.85
CA ALA A 44 -9.20 -22.52 -4.05
C ALA A 44 -9.31 -23.47 -5.26
N ILE A 45 -10.31 -23.25 -6.11
CA ILE A 45 -10.46 -23.97 -7.37
C ILE A 45 -9.37 -23.48 -8.32
N ALA A 46 -8.40 -24.34 -8.64
CA ALA A 46 -7.18 -23.99 -9.37
C ALA A 46 -7.45 -23.26 -10.70
N ASP A 47 -8.48 -23.66 -11.44
CA ASP A 47 -8.76 -23.12 -12.79
C ASP A 47 -9.64 -21.87 -12.78
N SER A 48 -10.13 -21.43 -11.62
CA SER A 48 -11.14 -20.36 -11.54
C SER A 48 -10.89 -19.35 -10.43
N SER A 49 -9.94 -19.61 -9.53
CA SER A 49 -9.43 -18.62 -8.60
C SER A 49 -8.14 -18.02 -9.14
N TYR A 50 -8.05 -16.70 -9.12
CA TYR A 50 -6.86 -15.99 -9.57
C TYR A 50 -6.85 -14.57 -9.06
N ILE A 51 -5.67 -13.97 -9.09
CA ILE A 51 -5.48 -12.53 -9.01
C ILE A 51 -4.43 -12.16 -10.06
N ASP A 52 -4.86 -11.36 -11.02
CA ASP A 52 -4.02 -10.78 -12.04
C ASP A 52 -3.90 -9.29 -11.77
N TYR A 53 -2.73 -8.73 -12.07
CA TYR A 53 -2.52 -7.31 -11.97
C TYR A 53 -1.83 -6.75 -13.22
N THR A 54 -2.15 -5.51 -13.53
CA THR A 54 -1.48 -4.72 -14.57
C THR A 54 -1.22 -3.32 -14.06
N VAL A 55 -0.10 -2.73 -14.45
CA VAL A 55 0.18 -1.30 -14.23
C VAL A 55 -0.61 -0.50 -15.28
N VAL A 56 -1.31 0.54 -14.84
CA VAL A 56 -2.13 1.43 -15.68
C VAL A 56 -1.80 2.90 -15.39
N ASP A 57 -2.06 3.79 -16.35
CA ASP A 57 -1.82 5.24 -16.26
C ASP A 57 -3.13 6.07 -16.16
N ASP A 58 -4.29 5.42 -16.26
CA ASP A 58 -5.61 6.01 -16.06
C ASP A 58 -6.60 4.96 -15.51
N PRO A 59 -7.29 5.20 -14.37
CA PRO A 59 -7.18 6.36 -13.48
C PRO A 59 -6.01 6.26 -12.50
N VAL A 60 -5.37 7.39 -12.19
CA VAL A 60 -4.25 7.52 -11.24
C VAL A 60 -4.52 8.67 -10.26
N MET A 61 -4.32 8.42 -8.96
CA MET A 61 -4.51 9.44 -7.92
C MET A 61 -3.28 10.34 -7.72
N ALA A 62 -2.08 9.74 -7.77
CA ALA A 62 -0.81 10.41 -7.60
C ALA A 62 0.28 9.58 -8.30
N GLY A 63 1.36 10.23 -8.72
CA GLY A 63 2.41 9.60 -9.52
C GLY A 63 2.02 9.50 -10.99
N ASP A 64 2.68 8.57 -11.69
CA ASP A 64 2.51 8.30 -13.11
C ASP A 64 1.62 7.07 -13.37
N SER A 65 1.41 6.22 -12.35
CA SER A 65 0.68 4.95 -12.54
C SER A 65 -0.05 4.43 -11.31
N ALA A 66 -0.91 3.44 -11.52
CA ALA A 66 -1.64 2.70 -10.51
C ALA A 66 -1.68 1.21 -10.85
N ILE A 67 -2.03 0.38 -9.88
CA ILE A 67 -2.29 -1.04 -10.11
C ILE A 67 -3.78 -1.27 -10.39
N LYS A 68 -4.08 -1.94 -11.51
CA LYS A 68 -5.39 -2.53 -11.76
C LYS A 68 -5.35 -3.99 -11.36
N ILE A 69 -6.31 -4.42 -10.54
CA ILE A 69 -6.43 -5.79 -10.08
C ILE A 69 -7.68 -6.41 -10.71
N VAL A 70 -7.51 -7.57 -11.34
CA VAL A 70 -8.62 -8.42 -11.80
C VAL A 70 -8.53 -9.71 -11.03
N TYR A 71 -9.60 -10.11 -10.37
CA TYR A 71 -9.56 -11.24 -9.45
C TYR A 71 -10.82 -12.09 -9.54
N SER A 72 -10.68 -13.35 -9.16
CA SER A 72 -11.78 -14.28 -8.95
C SER A 72 -11.47 -15.12 -7.73
N ALA A 73 -12.43 -15.23 -6.82
CA ALA A 73 -12.33 -16.06 -5.62
C ALA A 73 -13.39 -17.17 -5.71
N GLN A 74 -12.95 -18.40 -5.94
CA GLN A 74 -13.79 -19.59 -6.04
C GLN A 74 -13.21 -20.70 -5.17
N ASN A 75 -13.96 -21.21 -4.20
CA ASN A 75 -13.50 -22.29 -3.35
C ASN A 75 -14.65 -23.23 -2.97
N SER A 76 -14.30 -24.28 -2.24
CA SER A 76 -15.26 -25.24 -1.69
C SER A 76 -15.49 -25.08 -0.17
N GLU A 77 -15.07 -23.97 0.44
CA GLU A 77 -15.12 -23.78 1.90
C GLU A 77 -16.45 -23.14 2.31
N SER A 78 -17.01 -23.55 3.46
CA SER A 78 -18.35 -23.12 3.90
C SER A 78 -18.45 -21.64 4.28
N TRP A 79 -17.31 -20.98 4.48
CA TRP A 79 -17.22 -19.57 4.86
C TRP A 79 -16.90 -18.65 3.66
N GLY A 80 -16.84 -19.21 2.44
CA GLY A 80 -16.60 -18.46 1.20
C GLY A 80 -15.14 -18.43 0.78
N ALA A 81 -14.87 -17.96 -0.44
CA ALA A 81 -13.55 -17.94 -1.07
C ALA A 81 -12.77 -16.66 -0.81
N PHE A 82 -11.43 -16.74 -0.89
CA PHE A 82 -10.58 -15.57 -0.97
C PHE A 82 -9.40 -15.77 -1.93
N VAL A 83 -8.98 -14.64 -2.51
CA VAL A 83 -7.65 -14.41 -3.05
C VAL A 83 -7.12 -13.12 -2.43
N LYS A 84 -5.82 -13.01 -2.22
CA LYS A 84 -5.20 -11.87 -1.53
C LYS A 84 -3.98 -11.39 -2.30
N LEU A 85 -3.85 -10.07 -2.38
CA LEU A 85 -2.59 -9.38 -2.60
C LEU A 85 -2.21 -8.74 -1.27
N GLU A 86 -1.04 -9.10 -0.75
CA GLU A 86 -0.54 -8.60 0.52
C GLU A 86 0.74 -7.78 0.31
N HIS A 87 0.91 -6.73 1.11
CA HIS A 87 2.15 -5.95 1.16
C HIS A 87 2.80 -6.10 2.53
N TRP A 88 4.02 -6.63 2.53
CA TRP A 88 4.79 -6.93 3.71
C TRP A 88 5.91 -5.90 3.87
N ASN A 89 6.59 -5.94 5.02
CA ASN A 89 7.86 -5.23 5.14
C ASN A 89 8.90 -5.98 4.28
N PRO A 90 9.57 -5.31 3.31
CA PRO A 90 10.62 -5.94 2.53
C PRO A 90 11.71 -6.58 3.41
N ASP A 91 11.95 -6.02 4.60
CA ASP A 91 12.68 -6.70 5.66
C ASP A 91 11.76 -7.69 6.38
N SER A 92 11.82 -8.95 5.95
CA SER A 92 10.97 -10.04 6.46
C SER A 92 11.17 -10.36 7.94
N ASN A 93 12.20 -9.81 8.59
CA ASN A 93 12.49 -10.07 10.00
C ASN A 93 11.89 -9.02 10.94
N THR A 94 11.23 -8.00 10.40
CA THR A 94 10.71 -6.88 11.21
C THR A 94 9.34 -6.41 10.73
N CYS A 95 8.55 -5.83 11.64
CA CYS A 95 7.32 -5.12 11.28
C CYS A 95 7.65 -3.68 10.89
N TYR A 96 6.78 -3.03 10.12
CA TYR A 96 6.84 -1.58 9.96
C TYR A 96 6.71 -0.89 11.33
N ASP A 97 7.60 0.05 11.61
CA ASP A 97 7.43 1.00 12.71
C ASP A 97 6.56 2.17 12.23
N PHE A 98 5.31 2.18 12.70
CA PHE A 98 4.36 3.28 12.47
C PHE A 98 4.10 4.12 13.73
N SER A 99 4.94 4.05 14.76
CA SER A 99 4.73 4.78 16.02
C SER A 99 4.62 6.30 15.86
N GLY A 100 5.17 6.86 14.77
CA GLY A 100 5.05 8.28 14.41
C GLY A 100 3.84 8.64 13.54
N TYR A 101 2.96 7.68 13.24
CA TYR A 101 1.79 7.86 12.37
C TYR A 101 0.51 7.48 13.12
N ASP A 102 -0.59 8.15 12.80
CA ASP A 102 -1.90 7.95 13.44
C ASP A 102 -3.00 7.48 12.47
N SER A 103 -2.69 7.43 11.18
CA SER A 103 -3.66 7.18 10.12
C SER A 103 -3.01 6.43 8.95
N ILE A 104 -3.85 5.67 8.25
CA ILE A 104 -3.52 4.99 7.00
C ILE A 104 -4.57 5.37 5.98
N SER A 105 -4.13 5.61 4.74
CA SER A 105 -5.01 5.95 3.63
C SER A 105 -4.73 5.05 2.44
N PHE A 106 -5.81 4.74 1.71
CA PHE A 106 -5.78 3.99 0.47
C PHE A 106 -6.62 4.74 -0.54
N TRP A 107 -6.21 4.70 -1.80
CA TRP A 107 -7.04 5.12 -2.91
C TRP A 107 -7.41 3.90 -3.75
N TYR A 108 -8.68 3.81 -4.14
CA TYR A 108 -9.18 2.74 -4.99
C TYR A 108 -10.27 3.28 -5.94
N ASN A 109 -10.45 2.61 -7.07
CA ASN A 109 -11.45 2.92 -8.08
C ASN A 109 -12.08 1.60 -8.58
N ASN A 110 -13.42 1.53 -8.59
CA ASN A 110 -14.21 0.34 -8.96
C ASN A 110 -15.09 0.63 -10.17
#